data_AF-A0A849REA1-F1
#
_entry.id   AF-A0A849REA1-F1
#
_cell.length_a   1.000
_cell.length_b   1.000
_cell.length_c   1.000
_cell.angle_alpha   90.00
_cell.angle_beta   90.00
_cell.angle_gamma   90.00
#
_symmetry.space_group_name_H-M   'P 1'
#
loop_
_entity.id
_entity.type
_entity.pdbx_description
1 polymer ?
#
loop_
_entity_poly.entity_id
_entity_poly.type
_entity_poly.pdbx_seq_one_letter_code
_entity_poly.pdbx_strand_id
1 'polypeptide(L)'
;MSARNLALLDDESLFVDGFSGYSWSALLAYYQNRTHVSYFPLSQSSGKQVANAECILANEFEFNNEKYKLGESFDWQTNPSKDLEWLILLHKFYYLKDLAGAYDYTQDERYAVKWMGLIDSWIKQV
;
A
#
# COMPACT_ATOMS: atom_id res chain seq x y z
N MET A 1 -13.04 -2.30 -31.13
CA MET A 1 -13.04 -0.94 -30.54
C MET A 1 -11.59 -0.56 -30.27
N SER A 2 -11.19 0.63 -30.71
CA SER A 2 -9.82 1.05 -30.98
C SER A 2 -8.87 0.90 -29.80
N ALA A 3 -7.69 0.32 -30.02
CA ALA A 3 -6.53 0.50 -29.16
C ALA A 3 -6.18 2.00 -29.16
N ARG A 4 -6.74 2.76 -28.21
CA ARG A 4 -6.27 4.11 -27.91
C ARG A 4 -4.86 3.97 -27.36
N ASN A 5 -3.95 4.75 -27.91
CA ASN A 5 -2.53 4.67 -27.64
C ASN A 5 -2.28 5.02 -26.16
N LEU A 6 -1.84 4.05 -25.36
CA LEU A 6 -1.46 4.25 -23.95
C LEU A 6 -0.33 5.28 -23.80
N ALA A 7 0.41 5.60 -24.88
CA ALA A 7 1.41 6.68 -24.90
C ALA A 7 0.81 8.08 -24.61
N LEU A 8 -0.52 8.25 -24.69
CA LEU A 8 -1.18 9.48 -24.23
C LEU A 8 -1.18 9.63 -22.70
N LEU A 9 -0.91 8.55 -21.95
CA LEU A 9 -0.67 8.62 -20.50
C LEU A 9 0.73 9.15 -20.15
N ASP A 10 1.61 9.27 -21.15
CA ASP A 10 2.94 9.86 -21.02
C ASP A 10 2.91 11.39 -21.23
N ASP A 11 1.76 11.95 -21.62
CA ASP A 11 1.56 13.39 -21.76
C ASP A 11 1.56 14.06 -20.38
N GLU A 12 2.35 15.12 -20.21
CA GLU A 12 2.43 15.93 -18.98
C GLU A 12 1.13 16.71 -18.69
N SER A 13 0.13 16.64 -19.57
CA SER A 13 -1.19 17.17 -19.30
C SER A 13 -1.82 16.51 -18.06
N LEU A 14 -2.32 17.34 -17.13
CA LEU A 14 -2.94 16.89 -15.88
C LEU A 14 -4.20 16.02 -16.10
N PHE A 15 -4.79 16.08 -17.30
CA PHE A 15 -6.04 15.41 -17.63
C PHE A 15 -5.89 14.63 -18.94
N VAL A 16 -5.75 13.31 -18.82
CA VAL A 16 -5.79 12.42 -19.98
C VAL A 16 -7.24 12.14 -20.34
N ASP A 17 -7.70 12.71 -21.45
CA ASP A 17 -9.03 12.47 -21.99
C ASP A 17 -9.28 10.97 -22.20
N GLY A 18 -10.35 10.46 -21.60
CA GLY A 18 -10.76 9.06 -21.75
C GLY A 18 -9.96 8.05 -20.92
N PHE A 19 -9.29 8.48 -19.84
CA PHE A 19 -8.67 7.57 -18.85
C PHE A 19 -9.64 6.47 -18.36
N SER A 20 -10.91 6.81 -18.13
CA SER A 20 -11.97 5.86 -17.74
C SER A 20 -12.35 4.85 -18.83
N GLY A 21 -11.86 5.01 -20.06
CA GLY A 21 -12.14 4.12 -21.19
C GLY A 21 -11.17 2.95 -21.31
N TYR A 22 -10.11 2.89 -20.50
CA TYR A 22 -9.15 1.77 -20.51
C TYR A 22 -9.63 0.61 -19.63
N SER A 23 -9.32 -0.63 -20.03
CA SER A 23 -9.53 -1.78 -19.16
C SER A 23 -8.51 -1.80 -18.02
N TRP A 24 -8.89 -2.38 -16.88
CA TRP A 24 -7.98 -2.55 -15.74
C TRP A 24 -6.71 -3.31 -16.11
N SER A 25 -6.80 -4.33 -16.98
CA SER A 25 -5.65 -5.09 -17.46
C SER A 25 -4.68 -4.24 -18.28
N ALA A 26 -5.20 -3.34 -19.13
CA ALA A 26 -4.38 -2.45 -19.94
C ALA A 26 -3.67 -1.40 -19.07
N LEU A 27 -4.38 -0.84 -18.09
CA LEU A 27 -3.80 0.10 -17.11
C LEU A 27 -2.73 -0.59 -16.26
N LEU A 28 -3.00 -1.79 -15.74
CA LEU A 28 -2.03 -2.55 -14.97
C LEU A 28 -0.76 -2.84 -15.77
N ALA A 29 -0.92 -3.33 -17.01
CA ALA A 29 0.21 -3.59 -17.89
C ALA A 29 1.03 -2.32 -18.16
N TYR A 30 0.38 -1.16 -18.36
CA TYR A 30 1.07 0.12 -18.49
C TYR A 30 1.91 0.45 -17.24
N TYR A 31 1.32 0.41 -16.03
CA TYR A 31 2.05 0.73 -14.79
C TYR A 31 3.19 -0.23 -14.48
N GLN A 32 3.08 -1.50 -14.90
CA GLN A 32 4.14 -2.50 -14.74
C GLN A 32 5.33 -2.28 -15.70
N ASN A 33 5.12 -1.62 -16.84
CA ASN A 33 6.12 -1.49 -17.89
C ASN A 33 6.60 -0.05 -18.14
N ARG A 34 6.00 0.97 -17.51
CA ARG A 34 6.41 2.37 -17.68
C ARG A 34 7.83 2.60 -17.14
N THR A 35 8.63 3.37 -17.88
CA THR A 35 10.04 3.64 -17.53
C THR A 35 10.38 5.13 -17.45
N HIS A 36 9.46 6.01 -17.84
CA HIS A 36 9.71 7.46 -17.93
C HIS A 36 9.51 8.19 -16.59
N VAL A 37 8.83 7.58 -15.61
CA VAL A 37 8.59 8.20 -14.30
C VAL A 37 9.80 8.01 -13.39
N SER A 38 10.36 9.12 -12.91
CA SER A 38 11.45 9.11 -11.93
C SER A 38 10.91 9.39 -10.52
N TYR A 39 11.32 8.57 -9.55
CA TYR A 39 10.99 8.74 -8.14
C TYR A 39 12.20 8.39 -7.28
N PHE A 40 12.22 8.88 -6.04
CA PHE A 40 13.25 8.49 -5.08
C PHE A 40 13.11 6.98 -4.80
N PRO A 41 14.15 6.17 -5.06
CA PRO A 41 14.08 4.75 -4.82
C PRO A 41 13.88 4.48 -3.33
N LEU A 42 13.10 3.46 -3.01
CA LEU A 42 13.04 2.96 -1.64
C LEU A 42 14.44 2.47 -1.24
N SER A 43 14.83 2.76 0.00
CA SER A 43 16.06 2.20 0.56
C SER A 43 16.02 0.68 0.48
N GLN A 44 17.18 0.06 0.24
CA GLN A 44 17.27 -1.40 0.14
C GLN A 44 16.60 -2.09 1.34
N SER A 45 15.76 -3.06 1.02
CA SER A 45 15.07 -3.93 1.96
C SER A 45 16.08 -4.68 2.84
N SER A 46 15.80 -4.81 4.13
CA SER A 46 16.65 -5.47 5.11
C SER A 46 15.83 -6.46 5.95
N GLY A 47 16.51 -7.34 6.70
CA GLY A 47 15.84 -8.26 7.63
C GLY A 47 14.98 -7.55 8.69
N LYS A 48 15.21 -6.26 8.95
CA LYS A 48 14.36 -5.46 9.84
C LYS A 48 12.95 -5.26 9.28
N GLN A 49 12.80 -5.00 7.97
CA GLN A 49 11.48 -4.88 7.35
C GLN A 49 10.71 -6.20 7.44
N VAL A 50 11.39 -7.34 7.29
CA VAL A 50 10.77 -8.66 7.47
C VAL A 50 10.22 -8.84 8.89
N ALA A 51 11.03 -8.54 9.91
CA ALA A 51 10.58 -8.65 11.31
C ALA A 51 9.36 -7.74 11.61
N ASN A 52 9.37 -6.50 11.10
CA ASN A 52 8.23 -5.59 11.24
C ASN A 52 6.99 -6.10 10.49
N ALA A 53 7.18 -6.62 9.28
CA ALA A 53 6.12 -7.16 8.43
C ALA A 53 5.43 -8.37 9.08
N GLU A 54 6.17 -9.23 9.77
CA GLU A 54 5.61 -10.35 10.54
C GLU A 54 4.69 -9.88 11.69
N CYS A 55 5.05 -8.79 12.39
CA CYS A 55 4.14 -8.17 13.36
C CYS A 55 2.85 -7.68 12.69
N ILE A 56 2.96 -7.01 11.54
CA ILE A 56 1.81 -6.51 10.79
C ILE A 56 0.92 -7.67 10.31
N LEU A 57 1.51 -8.77 9.83
CA LEU A 57 0.78 -9.98 9.47
C LEU A 57 -0.08 -10.47 10.64
N ALA A 58 0.49 -10.47 11.85
CA ALA A 58 -0.17 -10.83 13.11
C ALA A 58 -1.14 -9.76 13.68
N ASN A 59 -1.40 -8.67 12.96
CA ASN A 59 -2.19 -7.50 13.41
C ASN A 59 -1.63 -6.81 14.66
N GLU A 60 -0.30 -6.85 14.82
CA GLU A 60 0.41 -6.17 15.90
C GLU A 60 1.02 -4.88 15.38
N PHE A 61 0.57 -3.76 15.94
CA PHE A 61 0.98 -2.42 15.54
C PHE A 61 1.60 -1.68 16.72
N GLU A 62 2.76 -1.06 16.47
CA GLU A 62 3.49 -0.28 17.48
C GLU A 62 3.62 1.16 16.98
N PHE A 63 2.90 2.08 17.63
CA PHE A 63 2.89 3.50 17.31
C PHE A 63 3.08 4.32 18.58
N ASN A 64 3.86 5.40 18.51
CA ASN A 64 4.17 6.26 19.64
C ASN A 64 4.62 5.50 20.92
N ASN A 65 5.43 4.44 20.77
CA ASN A 65 5.89 3.55 21.85
C ASN A 65 4.78 2.72 22.53
N GLU A 66 3.60 2.62 21.92
CA GLU A 66 2.50 1.78 22.39
C GLU A 66 2.20 0.68 21.37
N LYS A 67 2.20 -0.56 21.85
CA LYS A 67 1.94 -1.75 21.05
C LYS A 67 0.57 -2.32 21.35
N TYR A 68 -0.22 -2.55 20.31
CA TYR A 68 -1.51 -3.21 20.40
C TYR A 68 -1.65 -4.30 19.36
N LYS A 69 -2.32 -5.38 19.75
CA LYS A 69 -2.80 -6.43 18.84
C LYS A 69 -4.26 -6.18 18.54
N LEU A 70 -4.57 -5.96 17.27
CA LEU A 70 -5.93 -5.77 16.81
C LEU A 70 -6.55 -7.11 16.39
N GLY A 71 -7.89 -7.19 16.40
CA GLY A 71 -8.60 -8.35 15.88
C GLY A 71 -8.41 -8.51 14.37
N GLU A 72 -8.71 -9.68 13.81
CA GLU A 72 -8.56 -9.93 12.36
C GLU A 72 -9.44 -9.02 11.49
N SER A 73 -10.55 -8.52 12.04
CA SER A 73 -11.47 -7.58 11.39
C SER A 73 -11.70 -6.37 12.30
N PHE A 74 -10.62 -5.69 12.68
CA PHE A 74 -10.70 -4.51 13.53
C PHE A 74 -11.41 -3.35 12.83
N ASP A 75 -12.08 -2.53 13.63
CA ASP A 75 -12.72 -1.29 13.20
C ASP A 75 -11.65 -0.17 13.14
N TRP A 76 -11.51 0.45 11.98
CA TRP A 76 -10.56 1.54 11.74
C TRP A 76 -10.85 2.79 12.57
N GLN A 77 -12.07 2.96 13.10
CA GLN A 77 -12.45 4.13 13.89
C GLN A 77 -12.29 3.91 15.42
N THR A 78 -11.95 2.69 15.84
CA THR A 78 -11.74 2.35 17.25
C THR A 78 -10.28 2.51 17.66
N ASN A 79 -10.02 3.40 18.62
CA ASN A 79 -8.68 3.60 19.18
C ASN A 79 -8.46 2.76 20.46
N PRO A 80 -7.51 1.82 20.49
CA PRO A 80 -7.16 1.11 21.73
C PRO A 80 -6.32 1.96 22.70
N SER A 81 -5.70 3.04 22.22
CA SER A 81 -4.91 3.97 23.01
C SER A 81 -5.75 5.09 23.60
N LYS A 82 -5.26 5.68 24.70
CA LYS A 82 -5.75 6.97 25.21
C LYS A 82 -5.21 8.16 24.42
N ASP A 83 -4.11 7.96 23.69
CA ASP A 83 -3.51 8.96 22.82
C ASP A 83 -4.15 8.90 21.43
N LEU A 84 -4.71 10.03 20.99
CA LEU A 84 -5.31 10.16 19.66
C LEU A 84 -4.28 9.99 18.54
N GLU A 85 -3.01 10.34 18.78
CA GLU A 85 -1.97 10.20 17.76
C GLU A 85 -1.76 8.73 17.35
N TRP A 86 -2.05 7.76 18.25
CA TRP A 86 -1.99 6.35 17.90
C TRP A 86 -2.94 6.01 16.74
N LEU A 87 -4.20 6.46 16.83
CA LEU A 87 -5.19 6.27 15.76
C LEU A 87 -4.78 7.02 14.49
N ILE A 88 -4.25 8.24 14.62
CA ILE A 88 -3.75 9.02 13.48
C ILE A 88 -2.61 8.28 12.76
N LEU A 89 -1.68 7.66 13.50
CA LEU A 89 -0.56 6.91 12.93
C LEU A 89 -1.02 5.62 12.23
N LEU A 90 -2.07 4.96 12.73
CA LEU A 90 -2.71 3.84 12.03
C LEU A 90 -3.18 4.26 10.63
N HIS A 91 -3.78 5.45 10.49
CA HIS A 91 -4.29 5.97 9.22
C HIS A 91 -3.21 6.54 8.28
N LYS A 92 -1.99 6.78 8.76
CA LYS A 92 -0.88 7.26 7.93
C LYS A 92 -0.20 6.15 7.13
N PHE A 93 -0.52 4.88 7.42
CA PHE A 93 -0.02 3.71 6.70
C PHE A 93 1.51 3.62 6.56
N TYR A 94 2.29 4.31 7.41
CA TYR A 94 3.75 4.30 7.33
C TYR A 94 4.38 2.92 7.48
N TYR A 95 3.64 1.98 8.05
CA TYR A 95 4.02 0.58 8.24
C TYR A 95 3.86 -0.27 6.95
N LEU A 96 3.09 0.16 5.94
CA LEU A 96 2.93 -0.61 4.69
C LEU A 96 4.24 -0.74 3.91
N LYS A 97 5.17 0.22 4.07
CA LYS A 97 6.51 0.11 3.48
C LYS A 97 7.29 -1.10 3.98
N ASP A 98 7.01 -1.57 5.19
CA ASP A 98 7.69 -2.75 5.75
C ASP A 98 7.14 -4.02 5.09
N LEU A 99 5.83 -4.10 4.78
CA LEU A 99 5.26 -5.15 3.93
C LEU A 99 5.86 -5.11 2.52
N ALA A 100 6.00 -3.91 1.94
CA ALA A 100 6.62 -3.72 0.63
C ALA A 100 8.06 -4.26 0.59
N GLY A 101 8.86 -3.85 1.57
CA GLY A 101 10.26 -4.26 1.68
C GLY A 101 10.40 -5.75 1.98
N ALA A 102 9.52 -6.33 2.79
CA ALA A 102 9.52 -7.76 3.06
C ALA A 102 9.17 -8.58 1.80
N TYR A 103 8.17 -8.14 1.02
CA TYR A 103 7.85 -8.74 -0.27
C TYR A 103 9.03 -8.66 -1.24
N ASP A 104 9.61 -7.47 -1.43
CA ASP A 104 10.78 -7.27 -2.30
C ASP A 104 11.96 -8.17 -1.90
N TYR A 105 12.22 -8.30 -0.59
CA TYR A 105 13.32 -9.10 -0.08
C TYR A 105 13.10 -10.62 -0.19
N THR A 106 11.87 -11.10 0.05
CA THR A 106 11.59 -12.54 0.21
C THR A 106 10.82 -13.16 -0.96
N GLN A 107 10.11 -12.34 -1.73
CA GLN A 107 9.11 -12.74 -2.71
C GLN A 107 7.93 -13.54 -2.12
N ASP A 108 7.67 -13.40 -0.81
CA ASP A 108 6.53 -14.05 -0.15
C ASP A 108 5.24 -13.23 -0.35
N GLU A 109 4.31 -13.80 -1.11
CA GLU A 109 3.01 -13.19 -1.45
C GLU A 109 2.15 -12.81 -0.24
N ARG A 110 2.37 -13.42 0.94
CA ARG A 110 1.59 -13.09 2.15
C ARG A 110 1.68 -11.61 2.50
N TYR A 111 2.83 -10.97 2.24
CA TYR A 111 3.01 -9.54 2.50
C TYR A 111 2.17 -8.66 1.55
N ALA A 112 2.12 -9.02 0.27
CA ALA A 112 1.30 -8.32 -0.72
C ALA A 112 -0.21 -8.51 -0.43
N VAL A 113 -0.62 -9.74 -0.11
CA VAL A 113 -2.00 -10.05 0.30
C VAL A 113 -2.40 -9.25 1.53
N LYS A 114 -1.53 -9.18 2.55
CA LYS A 114 -1.79 -8.40 3.76
C LYS A 114 -1.96 -6.91 3.47
N TRP A 115 -1.08 -6.34 2.64
CA TRP A 115 -1.20 -4.95 2.21
C TRP A 115 -2.56 -4.70 1.58
N MET A 116 -2.92 -5.48 0.55
CA MET A 116 -4.19 -5.32 -0.15
C MET A 116 -5.39 -5.44 0.81
N GLY A 117 -5.37 -6.40 1.73
CA GLY A 117 -6.45 -6.58 2.72
C GLY A 117 -6.60 -5.39 3.68
N LEU A 118 -5.49 -4.77 4.10
CA LEU A 118 -5.54 -3.58 4.94
C LEU A 118 -6.15 -2.39 4.20
N ILE A 119 -5.70 -2.12 2.97
CA ILE A 119 -6.22 -1.02 2.15
C ILE A 119 -7.70 -1.23 1.79
N ASP A 120 -8.07 -2.43 1.35
CA ASP A 120 -9.45 -2.75 0.99
C ASP A 120 -10.39 -2.62 2.20
N SER A 121 -9.98 -3.11 3.37
CA SER A 121 -10.82 -2.97 4.57
C SER A 121 -10.94 -1.52 5.05
N TRP A 122 -9.91 -0.70 4.85
CA TRP A 122 -9.94 0.73 5.17
C TRP A 122 -10.89 1.48 4.24
N ILE A 123 -10.76 1.31 2.92
CA ILE A 123 -11.65 1.93 1.91
C ILE A 123 -13.14 1.59 2.16
N LYS A 124 -13.42 0.41 2.71
CA LYS A 124 -14.79 -0.02 3.02
C LYS A 124 -15.39 0.62 4.27
N GLN A 125 -14.56 1.13 5.18
CA GLN A 125 -14.98 1.55 6.52
C GLN A 125 -14.76 3.05 6.81
N VAL A 126 -13.95 3.72 6.00
CA VAL A 126 -13.55 5.13 6.13
C VAL A 126 -13.86 5.88 4.84
#